data_AF-A0A2D4IVZ7-F1
#
_entry.id   AF-A0A2D4IVZ7-F1
#
_cell.length_a   1.000
_cell.length_b   1.000
_cell.length_c   1.000
_cell.angle_alpha   90.00
_cell.angle_beta   90.00
_cell.angle_gamma   90.00
#
_symmetry.space_group_name_H-M   'P 1'
#
loop_
_entity.id
_entity.type
_entity.pdbx_description
1 polymer ?
#
loop_
_entity_poly.entity_id
_entity_poly.type
_entity_poly.pdbx_seq_one_letter_code
_entity_poly.pdbx_strand_id
1 'polypeptide(L)'
;ARGNILEYGTDLEKWQKLCSQNYKLTMSTAYKENLYKMFYRWHLPPARIAKMFRVKSVKCWKRHQILGSYYHMWWTCVEARRYWTKIHTIGKSDCYQRNQKIMNKIQ
;
A
#
# COMPACT_ATOMS: atom_id res chain seq x y z
N ALA A 1 -10.89 30.62 54.81
CA ALA A 1 -9.90 31.15 53.86
C ALA A 1 -9.74 30.15 52.72
N ARG A 2 -9.74 30.64 51.48
CA ARG A 2 -9.85 29.88 50.23
C ARG A 2 -8.83 28.75 50.16
N GLY A 3 -9.31 27.51 50.01
CA GLY A 3 -8.48 26.37 49.65
C GLY A 3 -7.87 26.60 48.28
N ASN A 4 -6.55 26.58 48.22
CA ASN A 4 -5.77 26.71 46.99
C ASN A 4 -6.02 25.49 46.09
N ILE A 5 -7.05 25.56 45.26
CA ILE A 5 -7.06 24.92 43.96
C ILE A 5 -5.99 25.67 43.17
N LEU A 6 -4.89 25.03 42.77
CA LEU A 6 -4.02 25.37 41.62
C LEU A 6 -2.60 24.77 41.84
N GLU A 7 -2.46 23.46 41.76
CA GLU A 7 -1.13 22.84 41.60
C GLU A 7 -1.15 21.62 40.63
N TYR A 8 -2.08 21.62 39.67
CA TYR A 8 -2.15 20.63 38.58
C TYR A 8 -1.94 21.23 37.18
N GLY A 9 -1.72 22.55 37.08
CA GLY A 9 -1.59 23.25 35.79
C GLY A 9 -0.30 22.91 35.03
N THR A 10 0.77 22.53 35.74
CA THR A 10 2.06 22.18 35.14
C THR A 10 2.05 20.80 34.48
N ASP A 11 1.15 19.90 34.87
CA ASP A 11 1.03 18.58 34.26
C ASP A 11 0.30 18.66 32.91
N LEU A 12 -0.78 19.46 32.82
CA LEU A 12 -1.58 19.57 31.60
C LEU A 12 -0.81 20.25 30.46
N GLU A 13 -0.13 21.36 30.74
CA GLU A 13 0.63 22.10 29.72
C GLU A 13 1.85 21.31 29.24
N LYS A 14 2.49 20.58 30.16
CA LYS A 14 3.60 19.67 29.85
C LYS A 14 3.12 18.45 29.06
N TRP A 15 1.98 17.88 29.39
CA TRP A 15 1.32 16.82 28.62
C TRP A 15 0.97 17.28 27.21
N GLN A 16 0.38 18.46 27.09
CA GLN A 16 0.00 19.01 25.79
C GLN A 16 1.22 19.27 24.90
N LYS A 17 2.34 19.73 25.49
CA LYS A 17 3.62 19.90 24.80
C LYS A 17 4.20 18.56 24.34
N LEU A 18 4.21 17.55 25.20
CA LEU A 18 4.66 16.19 24.87
C LEU A 18 3.79 15.56 23.77
N CYS A 19 2.47 15.68 23.86
CA CYS A 19 1.53 15.21 22.84
C CYS A 19 1.76 15.91 21.50
N SER A 20 1.95 17.23 21.49
CA SER A 20 2.19 18.00 20.25
C SER A 20 3.52 17.66 19.59
N GLN A 21 4.56 17.40 20.39
CA GLN A 21 5.88 16.98 19.88
C GLN A 21 5.85 15.55 19.34
N ASN A 22 5.21 14.63 20.06
CA ASN A 22 5.14 13.23 19.68
C ASN A 22 4.10 12.93 18.60
N TYR A 23 3.12 13.82 18.37
CA TYR A 23 2.10 13.70 17.33
C TYR A 23 2.69 13.40 15.94
N LYS A 24 3.82 14.04 15.58
CA LYS A 24 4.48 13.80 14.29
C LYS A 24 5.07 12.38 14.18
N LEU A 25 5.58 11.85 15.30
CA LEU A 25 6.12 10.49 15.37
C LEU A 25 5.00 9.45 15.30
N THR A 26 3.90 9.64 16.04
CA THR A 26 2.72 8.77 15.98
C THR A 26 2.01 8.87 14.64
N MET A 27 1.97 10.03 13.98
CA MET A 27 1.50 10.14 12.60
C MET A 27 2.35 9.32 11.64
N SER A 28 3.68 9.35 11.77
CA SER A 28 4.58 8.52 10.95
C SER A 28 4.35 7.02 11.21
N THR A 29 4.13 6.61 12.47
CA THR A 29 3.82 5.22 12.81
C THR A 29 2.44 4.80 12.29
N ALA A 30 1.41 5.62 12.47
CA ALA A 30 0.08 5.39 11.92
C ALA A 30 0.07 5.36 10.40
N TYR A 31 0.89 6.21 9.76
CA TYR A 31 1.09 6.21 8.31
C TYR A 31 1.77 4.91 7.84
N LYS A 32 2.85 4.48 8.51
CA LYS A 32 3.52 3.20 8.25
C LYS A 32 2.57 2.02 8.44
N GLU A 33 1.80 2.01 9.52
CA GLU A 33 0.81 0.98 9.81
C GLU A 33 -0.30 0.96 8.74
N ASN A 34 -0.78 2.13 8.30
CA ASN A 34 -1.77 2.22 7.24
C ASN A 34 -1.21 1.74 5.89
N LEU A 35 0.05 2.07 5.59
CA LEU A 35 0.79 1.53 4.44
C LEU A 35 0.86 0.01 4.50
N TYR A 36 1.28 -0.56 5.62
CA TYR A 36 1.31 -2.01 5.80
C TYR A 36 -0.08 -2.61 5.65
N LYS A 37 -1.10 -2.04 6.29
CA LYS A 37 -2.50 -2.49 6.17
C LYS A 37 -2.98 -2.46 4.72
N MET A 38 -2.64 -1.41 3.96
CA MET A 38 -2.93 -1.33 2.53
C MET A 38 -2.17 -2.42 1.78
N PHE A 39 -0.84 -2.50 1.88
CA PHE A 39 -0.05 -3.54 1.20
C PHE A 39 -0.58 -4.94 1.49
N TYR A 40 -0.82 -5.29 2.75
CA TYR A 40 -1.33 -6.61 3.13
C TYR A 40 -2.77 -6.82 2.64
N ARG A 41 -3.68 -5.84 2.77
CA ARG A 41 -5.07 -5.97 2.33
C ARG A 41 -5.20 -6.13 0.82
N TRP A 42 -4.35 -5.45 0.05
CA TRP A 42 -4.31 -5.55 -1.41
C TRP A 42 -3.53 -6.79 -1.92
N HIS A 43 -2.72 -7.40 -1.06
CA HIS A 43 -2.00 -8.65 -1.35
C HIS A 43 -2.82 -9.91 -1.02
N LEU A 44 -3.92 -9.80 -0.27
CA LEU A 44 -4.75 -10.96 0.05
C LEU A 44 -5.53 -11.44 -1.20
N PRO A 45 -5.36 -12.71 -1.62
CA PRO A 45 -6.09 -13.22 -2.78
C PRO A 45 -7.56 -13.46 -2.40
N PRO A 46 -8.51 -13.36 -3.36
CA PRO A 46 -9.96 -13.55 -3.12
C PRO A 46 -10.29 -14.83 -2.36
N ALA A 47 -9.58 -15.93 -2.64
CA ALA A 47 -9.75 -17.20 -1.94
C ALA A 47 -9.42 -17.12 -0.44
N ARG A 48 -8.45 -16.30 -0.04
CA ARG A 48 -8.10 -16.09 1.39
C ARG A 48 -9.10 -15.13 2.05
N ILE A 49 -9.55 -14.11 1.32
CA ILE A 49 -10.55 -13.15 1.81
C ILE A 49 -11.90 -13.84 2.08
N ALA A 50 -12.33 -14.74 1.19
CA ALA A 50 -13.55 -15.52 1.38
C ALA A 50 -13.51 -16.46 2.59
N LYS A 51 -12.32 -16.92 3.01
CA LYS A 51 -12.15 -17.67 4.26
C LYS A 51 -12.34 -16.80 5.51
N MET A 52 -11.87 -15.56 5.46
CA MET A 52 -12.01 -14.60 6.57
C MET A 52 -13.43 -14.02 6.65
N PHE A 53 -14.04 -13.75 5.50
CA PHE A 53 -15.34 -13.10 5.38
C PHE A 53 -16.27 -13.96 4.51
N ARG A 54 -17.20 -14.67 5.15
CA ARG A 54 -18.11 -15.65 4.50
C ARG A 54 -18.97 -15.07 3.38
N VAL A 55 -19.18 -13.75 3.35
CA VAL A 55 -19.98 -13.04 2.33
C VAL A 55 -19.19 -12.79 1.04
N LYS A 56 -17.86 -12.90 1.07
CA LYS A 56 -17.00 -12.55 -0.07
C LYS A 56 -16.82 -13.73 -1.01
N SER A 57 -16.78 -13.42 -2.31
CA SER A 57 -16.56 -14.42 -3.35
C SER A 57 -15.10 -14.92 -3.36
N VAL A 58 -14.95 -16.24 -3.50
CA VAL A 58 -13.64 -16.89 -3.74
C VAL A 58 -13.10 -16.61 -5.15
N LYS A 59 -13.92 -16.06 -6.05
CA LYS A 59 -13.59 -15.92 -7.47
C LYS A 59 -12.68 -14.71 -7.71
N CYS A 60 -11.88 -14.80 -8.77
CA CYS A 60 -10.99 -13.75 -9.25
C CYS A 60 -11.74 -12.42 -9.45
N TRP A 61 -11.20 -11.30 -8.99
CA TRP A 61 -11.82 -9.98 -9.19
C TRP A 61 -11.80 -9.49 -10.63
N LYS A 62 -10.91 -10.03 -11.48
CA LYS A 62 -10.76 -9.58 -12.87
C LYS A 62 -11.74 -10.29 -13.80
N ARG A 63 -11.98 -11.59 -13.57
CA ARG A 63 -12.78 -12.45 -14.46
C ARG A 63 -13.99 -13.11 -13.79
N HIS A 64 -14.13 -13.01 -12.46
CA HIS A 64 -15.23 -13.55 -11.64
C HIS A 64 -15.65 -15.01 -11.92
N GLN A 65 -14.77 -15.82 -12.51
CA GLN A 65 -15.04 -17.20 -12.94
C GLN A 65 -14.13 -18.21 -12.24
N ILE A 66 -12.83 -17.92 -12.21
CA ILE A 66 -11.79 -18.84 -11.70
C ILE A 66 -11.52 -18.52 -10.23
N LEU A 67 -11.07 -19.52 -9.45
CA LEU A 67 -10.59 -19.32 -8.09
C LEU A 67 -9.51 -18.23 -8.04
N GLY A 68 -9.74 -17.21 -7.22
CA GLY A 68 -8.78 -16.14 -6.98
C GLY A 68 -7.68 -16.61 -6.04
N SER A 69 -6.82 -17.53 -6.48
CA SER A 69 -5.60 -17.89 -5.78
C SER A 69 -4.50 -16.85 -6.02
N TYR A 70 -3.47 -16.85 -5.18
CA TYR A 70 -2.35 -15.92 -5.34
C TYR A 70 -1.65 -16.09 -6.69
N TYR A 71 -1.38 -17.35 -7.06
CA TYR A 71 -0.78 -17.69 -8.35
C TYR A 71 -1.65 -17.24 -9.53
N HIS A 72 -2.97 -17.44 -9.45
CA HIS A 72 -3.88 -17.00 -10.49
C HIS A 72 -3.90 -15.48 -10.65
N MET A 73 -4.05 -14.74 -9.55
CA MET A 73 -4.18 -13.28 -9.54
C MET A 73 -3.03 -12.55 -10.27
N TRP A 74 -1.80 -13.04 -10.12
CA TRP A 74 -0.60 -12.35 -10.59
C TRP A 74 0.01 -12.91 -11.87
N TRP A 75 -0.11 -14.23 -12.11
CA TRP A 75 0.62 -14.91 -13.18
C TRP A 75 -0.28 -15.48 -14.26
N THR A 76 -1.30 -16.28 -13.89
CA THR A 76 -2.10 -17.00 -14.89
C THR A 76 -3.36 -16.26 -15.33
N CYS A 77 -3.79 -15.24 -14.59
CA CYS A 77 -4.93 -14.43 -14.98
C CYS A 77 -4.63 -13.72 -16.30
N VAL A 78 -5.53 -13.88 -17.28
CA VAL A 78 -5.40 -13.29 -18.62
C VAL A 78 -5.23 -11.77 -18.56
N GLU A 79 -5.97 -11.11 -17.68
CA GLU A 79 -5.86 -9.66 -17.49
C GLU A 79 -4.54 -9.25 -16.82
N ALA A 80 -4.00 -10.07 -15.90
CA ALA A 80 -2.66 -9.83 -15.35
C ALA A 80 -1.59 -10.01 -16.43
N ARG A 81 -1.67 -11.08 -17.22
CA ARG A 81 -0.76 -11.32 -18.34
C ARG A 81 -0.79 -10.18 -19.36
N ARG A 82 -1.98 -9.71 -19.76
CA ARG A 82 -2.14 -8.57 -20.67
C ARG A 82 -1.45 -7.31 -20.14
N TYR A 83 -1.57 -7.03 -18.85
CA TYR A 83 -0.89 -5.92 -18.21
C TYR A 83 0.65 -6.08 -18.26
N TRP A 84 1.17 -7.24 -17.88
CA TRP A 84 2.61 -7.52 -17.92
C TRP A 84 3.19 -7.46 -19.32
N THR A 85 2.47 -7.97 -20.33
CA THR A 85 2.88 -7.85 -21.74
C THR A 85 3.00 -6.39 -22.16
N LYS A 86 2.05 -5.52 -21.77
CA LYS A 86 2.14 -4.08 -22.08
C LYS A 86 3.37 -3.44 -21.45
N ILE A 87 3.62 -3.69 -20.17
CA ILE A 87 4.81 -3.18 -19.48
C ILE A 87 6.08 -3.66 -20.16
N HIS A 88 6.15 -4.94 -20.50
CA HIS A 88 7.32 -5.51 -21.14
C HIS A 88 7.56 -4.90 -22.54
N THR A 89 6.50 -4.64 -23.31
CA THR A 89 6.61 -3.95 -24.59
C THR A 89 7.12 -2.52 -24.43
N ILE A 90 6.56 -1.76 -23.47
CA ILE A 90 7.00 -0.38 -23.19
C ILE A 90 8.46 -0.36 -22.71
N GLY A 91 8.82 -1.25 -21.79
CA GLY A 91 10.19 -1.35 -21.30
C GLY A 91 11.20 -1.68 -22.41
N LYS A 92 10.81 -2.53 -23.37
CA LYS A 92 11.63 -2.83 -24.55
C LYS A 92 11.75 -1.64 -25.51
N SER A 93 10.66 -0.92 -25.79
CA SER A 93 10.72 0.27 -26.65
C SER A 93 11.60 1.37 -26.03
N ASP A 94 11.49 1.58 -24.71
CA ASP A 94 12.27 2.58 -24.00
C ASP A 94 13.76 2.22 -23.94
N CYS A 95 14.08 0.93 -23.84
CA CYS A 95 15.45 0.43 -23.93
C CYS A 95 16.04 0.63 -25.33
N TYR A 96 15.28 0.24 -26.36
CA TYR A 96 15.67 0.43 -27.76
C TYR A 96 15.93 1.91 -28.09
N GLN A 97 15.02 2.80 -27.71
CA GLN A 97 15.18 4.23 -27.96
C GLN A 97 16.35 4.85 -27.20
N ARG A 98 16.63 4.39 -25.96
CA ARG A 98 17.82 4.82 -25.22
C ARG A 98 19.11 4.41 -25.93
N ASN A 99 19.18 3.17 -26.38
CA ASN A 99 20.36 2.65 -27.07
C ASN A 99 20.59 3.37 -28.41
N GLN A 100 19.54 3.61 -29.19
CA GLN A 100 19.64 4.39 -30.43
C GLN A 100 20.14 5.83 -30.19
N LYS A 101 19.65 6.48 -29.12
CA LYS A 101 20.06 7.83 -28.74
C LYS A 101 21.52 7.90 -28.29
N ILE A 102 22.05 6.82 -27.68
CA ILE A 102 23.47 6.70 -27.33
C ILE A 102 24.31 6.53 -28.60
N MET A 103 23.93 5.62 -29.51
CA MET A 103 24.67 5.36 -30.75
C MET A 103 24.74 6.61 -31.64
N ASN A 104 23.63 7.34 -31.79
CA ASN A 104 23.58 8.58 -32.58
C ASN A 104 24.36 9.74 -31.93
N LYS A 105 24.78 9.63 -30.66
CA LYS A 105 25.62 10.61 -29.96
C LYS A 105 27.12 10.34 -30.09
N ILE A 106 27.49 9.14 -30.57
CA ILE A 106 28.88 8.70 -30.74
C ILE A 106 29.37 9.00 -32.17
N GLN A 107 28.45 9.27 -33.12
CA GLN A 107 28.74 9.86 -34.43
C GLN A 107 28.82 11.39 -34.35
#